data_AF-A0A7L4RLZ3-F1
#
_entry.id   AF-A0A7L4RLZ3-F1
#
_cell.length_a   1.000
_cell.length_b   1.000
_cell.length_c   1.000
_cell.angle_alpha   90.00
_cell.angle_beta   90.00
_cell.angle_gamma   90.00
#
_symmetry.space_group_name_H-M   'P 1'
#
loop_
_entity.id
_entity.type
_entity.pdbx_description
1 polymer ?
#
loop_
_entity_poly.entity_id
_entity_poly.type
_entity_poly.pdbx_seq_one_letter_code
_entity_poly.pdbx_strand_id
1 'polypeptide(L)'
;MAKNKLVAKFFYDVADLLELKDVQWKPRAFRKAALEIESLPEDIEAVYARGALQEIPGVGEAIEKKIEEIIKTGKLKSYDELKKQLPIKFDELSAIAGLGPKKAKVLFEKLGVRDVKDLKRALAKHELHALEGFGQKSEENLSLALKQAEARKTSRVPLGFALADVEQVISSLEKACGSAIQEIQVAGSTRRMKETIGDIDILVSTNNAARVTKAFA
;
A
#
# COMPACT_ATOMS: atom_id res chain seq x y z
N MET A 1 -4.78 4.34 -15.36
CA MET A 1 -4.86 4.17 -13.88
C MET A 1 -5.99 5.07 -13.42
N ALA A 2 -7.05 4.53 -12.81
CA ALA A 2 -8.14 5.35 -12.29
C ALA A 2 -7.57 6.41 -11.33
N LYS A 3 -7.93 7.69 -11.51
CA LYS A 3 -7.42 8.77 -10.65
C LYS A 3 -7.81 8.59 -9.18
N ASN A 4 -8.83 7.77 -8.90
CA ASN A 4 -9.19 7.31 -7.56
C ASN A 4 -7.97 6.79 -6.78
N LYS A 5 -7.20 5.86 -7.36
CA LYS A 5 -6.03 5.28 -6.71
C LYS A 5 -4.93 6.32 -6.48
N LEU A 6 -4.78 7.28 -7.40
CA LEU A 6 -3.80 8.36 -7.27
C LEU A 6 -4.17 9.30 -6.11
N VAL A 7 -5.43 9.74 -6.06
CA VAL A 7 -5.94 10.63 -5.02
C VAL A 7 -5.89 9.94 -3.65
N ALA A 8 -6.36 8.69 -3.56
CA ALA A 8 -6.29 7.91 -2.33
C ALA A 8 -4.85 7.77 -1.83
N LYS A 9 -3.91 7.46 -2.73
CA LYS A 9 -2.49 7.37 -2.38
C LYS A 9 -1.95 8.68 -1.80
N PHE A 10 -2.17 9.81 -2.46
CA PHE A 10 -1.74 11.11 -1.93
C PHE A 10 -2.32 11.39 -0.54
N PHE A 11 -3.57 11.00 -0.29
CA PHE A 11 -4.22 11.23 1.00
C PHE A 11 -3.70 10.30 2.10
N TYR A 12 -3.40 9.03 1.78
CA TYR A 12 -2.69 8.15 2.71
C TYR A 12 -1.32 8.69 3.05
N ASP A 13 -0.54 9.10 2.04
CA ASP A 13 0.80 9.64 2.24
C ASP A 13 0.76 10.93 3.09
N VAL A 14 -0.18 11.84 2.82
CA VAL A 14 -0.37 13.06 3.64
C VAL A 14 -0.76 12.71 5.08
N ALA A 15 -1.67 11.75 5.27
CA ALA A 15 -2.07 11.34 6.62
C ALA A 15 -0.89 10.81 7.42
N ASP A 16 -0.04 10.01 6.78
CA ASP A 16 1.15 9.44 7.41
C ASP A 16 2.17 10.52 7.79
N LEU A 17 2.45 11.46 6.87
CA LEU A 17 3.35 12.59 7.16
C LEU A 17 2.81 13.50 8.26
N LEU A 18 1.49 13.71 8.33
CA LEU A 18 0.86 14.48 9.40
C LEU A 18 0.93 13.75 10.75
N GLU A 19 0.81 12.42 10.76
CA GLU A 19 0.95 11.61 11.97
C GLU A 19 2.40 11.61 12.49
N LEU A 20 3.40 11.59 11.61
CA LEU A 20 4.80 11.79 11.98
C LEU A 20 5.05 13.13 12.68
N LYS A 21 4.27 14.16 12.33
CA LYS A 21 4.35 15.50 12.91
C LYS A 21 3.42 15.69 14.14
N ASP A 22 2.87 14.61 14.69
CA ASP A 22 1.91 14.62 15.81
C ASP A 22 0.66 15.48 15.59
N VAL A 23 0.31 15.76 14.34
CA VAL A 23 -0.89 16.55 14.05
C VAL A 23 -2.12 15.72 14.40
N GLN A 24 -2.90 16.22 15.35
CA GLN A 24 -4.12 15.56 15.79
C GLN A 24 -5.26 15.76 14.80
N TRP A 25 -6.17 14.78 14.72
CA TRP A 25 -7.43 14.80 13.97
C TRP A 25 -7.32 14.82 12.43
N LYS A 26 -6.45 15.65 11.84
CA LYS A 26 -6.27 15.77 10.39
C LYS A 26 -5.88 14.44 9.70
N PRO A 27 -4.95 13.62 10.23
CA PRO A 27 -4.63 12.32 9.63
C PRO A 27 -5.85 11.42 9.46
N ARG A 28 -6.77 11.42 10.44
CA ARG A 28 -7.98 10.59 10.39
C ARG A 28 -8.92 11.03 9.29
N ALA A 29 -9.07 12.34 9.08
CA ALA A 29 -9.89 12.88 8.00
C ALA A 29 -9.35 12.48 6.63
N PHE A 30 -8.04 12.62 6.40
CA PHE A 30 -7.40 12.21 5.15
C PHE A 30 -7.53 10.70 4.90
N ARG A 31 -7.32 9.85 5.93
CA ARG A 31 -7.51 8.39 5.78
C ARG A 31 -8.95 8.01 5.47
N LYS A 32 -9.92 8.69 6.09
CA LYS A 32 -11.34 8.47 5.80
C LYS A 32 -11.63 8.81 4.34
N ALA A 33 -11.23 10.00 3.88
CA ALA A 33 -11.42 10.39 2.49
C ALA A 33 -10.71 9.45 1.51
N ALA A 34 -9.48 9.01 1.82
CA ALA A 34 -8.73 8.08 0.98
C ALA A 34 -9.47 6.75 0.79
N LEU A 35 -9.98 6.17 1.89
CA LEU A 35 -10.70 4.91 1.87
C LEU A 35 -11.98 4.99 1.03
N GLU A 36 -12.75 6.06 1.21
CA GLU A 36 -14.00 6.30 0.49
C GLU A 36 -13.73 6.50 -1.00
N ILE A 37 -12.67 7.25 -1.34
CA ILE A 37 -12.26 7.49 -2.73
C ILE A 37 -11.75 6.21 -3.41
N GLU A 38 -10.99 5.39 -2.71
CA GLU A 38 -10.49 4.11 -3.23
C GLU A 38 -11.62 3.11 -3.48
N SER A 39 -12.66 3.15 -2.64
CA SER A 39 -13.82 2.26 -2.71
C SER A 39 -14.94 2.76 -3.63
N LEU A 40 -14.79 3.94 -4.23
CA LEU A 40 -15.76 4.49 -5.18
C LEU A 40 -15.96 3.53 -6.36
N PRO A 41 -17.21 3.18 -6.71
CA PRO A 41 -17.51 2.32 -7.85
C PRO A 41 -17.30 3.00 -9.21
N GLU A 42 -17.17 4.32 -9.22
CA GLU A 42 -17.01 5.16 -10.41
C GLU A 42 -15.73 6.00 -10.36
N ASP A 43 -15.34 6.60 -11.49
CA ASP A 43 -14.16 7.46 -11.55
C ASP A 43 -14.39 8.78 -10.80
N ILE A 44 -13.44 9.15 -9.94
CA ILE A 44 -13.45 10.42 -9.22
C ILE A 44 -13.49 11.63 -10.14
N GLU A 45 -12.98 11.52 -11.36
CA GLU A 45 -13.10 12.59 -12.36
C GLU A 45 -14.54 12.83 -12.79
N ALA A 46 -15.36 11.78 -12.89
CA ALA A 46 -16.77 11.90 -13.21
C ALA A 46 -17.54 12.55 -12.05
N VAL A 47 -17.21 12.20 -10.81
CA VAL A 47 -17.76 12.83 -9.60
C VAL A 47 -17.39 14.32 -9.53
N TYR A 48 -16.14 14.65 -9.88
CA TYR A 48 -15.68 16.03 -9.96
C TYR A 48 -16.39 16.83 -11.04
N ALA A 49 -16.56 16.26 -12.25
CA ALA A 49 -17.20 16.96 -13.38
C ALA A 49 -18.64 17.38 -13.09
N ARG A 50 -19.36 16.65 -12.23
CA ARG A 50 -20.72 16.98 -11.80
C ARG A 50 -20.80 17.80 -10.50
N GLY A 51 -19.66 18.16 -9.89
CA GLY A 51 -19.62 18.95 -8.66
C GLY A 51 -20.08 18.21 -7.40
N ALA A 52 -20.03 16.87 -7.40
CA ALA A 52 -20.56 16.04 -6.31
C ALA A 52 -19.47 15.52 -5.35
N LEU A 53 -18.28 16.12 -5.34
CA LEU A 53 -17.18 15.62 -4.49
C LEU A 53 -17.51 15.69 -2.99
N GLN A 54 -18.28 16.70 -2.56
CA GLN A 54 -18.69 16.84 -1.16
C GLN A 54 -19.75 15.80 -0.72
N GLU A 55 -20.35 15.07 -1.66
CA GLU A 55 -21.26 13.97 -1.33
C GLU A 55 -20.50 12.74 -0.84
N ILE A 56 -19.19 12.65 -1.14
CA ILE A 56 -18.34 11.56 -0.68
C ILE A 56 -18.12 11.70 0.84
N PRO A 57 -18.44 10.67 1.65
CA PRO A 57 -18.24 10.74 3.09
C PRO A 57 -16.81 11.12 3.47
N GLY A 58 -16.65 12.13 4.33
CA GLY A 58 -15.32 12.58 4.77
C GLY A 58 -14.62 13.53 3.78
N VAL A 59 -15.23 13.88 2.65
CA VAL A 59 -14.75 14.96 1.77
C VAL A 59 -15.51 16.25 2.09
N GLY A 60 -14.83 17.18 2.77
CA GLY A 60 -15.31 18.57 2.93
C GLY A 60 -14.61 19.52 1.96
N GLU A 61 -14.97 20.81 1.99
CA GLU A 61 -14.44 21.86 1.09
C GLU A 61 -12.90 21.87 1.01
N ALA A 62 -12.22 21.71 2.14
CA ALA A 62 -10.75 21.71 2.18
C ALA A 62 -10.11 20.46 1.53
N ILE A 63 -10.82 19.34 1.51
CA ILE A 63 -10.39 18.09 0.89
C ILE A 63 -10.74 18.11 -0.59
N GLU A 64 -11.93 18.58 -0.94
CA GLU A 64 -12.38 18.81 -2.31
C GLU A 64 -11.36 19.64 -3.12
N LYS A 65 -10.93 20.79 -2.59
CA LYS A 65 -9.90 21.62 -3.24
C LYS A 65 -8.60 20.86 -3.53
N LYS A 66 -8.23 19.91 -2.67
CA LYS A 66 -7.04 19.06 -2.86
C LYS A 66 -7.28 17.97 -3.91
N ILE A 67 -8.47 17.38 -3.93
CA ILE A 67 -8.87 16.43 -4.97
C ILE A 67 -8.80 17.12 -6.33
N GLU A 68 -9.37 18.33 -6.44
CA GLU A 68 -9.32 19.15 -7.65
C GLU A 68 -7.88 19.43 -8.10
N GLU A 69 -7.00 19.82 -7.19
CA GLU A 69 -5.58 20.04 -7.48
C GLU A 69 -4.91 18.78 -8.05
N ILE A 70 -5.16 17.62 -7.44
CA ILE A 70 -4.60 16.33 -7.89
C ILE A 70 -5.17 15.94 -9.26
N ILE A 71 -6.47 16.11 -9.48
CA ILE A 71 -7.10 15.80 -10.77
C ILE A 71 -6.50 16.67 -11.87
N LYS A 72 -6.33 17.97 -11.64
CA LYS A 72 -5.84 18.93 -12.64
C LYS A 72 -4.34 18.81 -12.91
N THR A 73 -3.54 18.60 -11.87
CA THR A 73 -2.07 18.72 -11.97
C THR A 73 -1.33 17.40 -11.82
N GLY A 74 -1.99 16.35 -11.33
CA GLY A 74 -1.36 15.10 -10.93
C GLY A 74 -0.47 15.21 -9.69
N LYS A 75 -0.48 16.36 -9.01
CA LYS A 75 0.39 16.69 -7.87
C LYS A 75 -0.44 17.31 -6.74
N LEU A 76 0.16 17.35 -5.54
CA LEU A 76 -0.42 17.99 -4.38
C LEU A 76 0.65 18.81 -3.67
N LYS A 77 0.56 20.14 -3.72
CA LYS A 77 1.56 21.04 -3.10
C LYS A 77 1.75 20.78 -1.62
N SER A 78 0.67 20.54 -0.88
CA SER A 78 0.76 20.26 0.56
C SER A 78 1.53 18.98 0.88
N TYR A 79 1.50 17.99 -0.02
CA TYR A 79 2.33 16.77 0.13
C TYR A 79 3.81 17.10 -0.08
N ASP A 80 4.15 17.84 -1.13
CA ASP A 80 5.53 18.25 -1.42
C ASP A 80 6.13 19.11 -0.28
N GLU A 81 5.33 20.01 0.31
CA GLU A 81 5.73 20.83 1.44
C GLU A 81 5.99 20.00 2.71
N LEU A 82 5.09 19.06 3.02
CA LEU A 82 5.27 18.16 4.17
C LEU A 82 6.52 17.29 4.00
N LYS A 83 6.78 16.81 2.79
CA LYS A 83 7.96 16.00 2.47
C LYS A 83 9.26 16.77 2.66
N LYS A 84 9.31 18.06 2.30
CA LYS A 84 10.51 18.91 2.50
C LYS A 84 10.81 19.19 3.97
N GLN A 85 9.79 19.19 4.83
CA GLN A 85 9.95 19.49 6.26
C GLN A 85 10.48 18.29 7.06
N LEU A 86 10.40 17.08 6.52
CA LEU A 86 10.81 15.85 7.21
C LEU A 86 12.13 15.32 6.64
N PRO A 87 13.21 15.22 7.44
CA PRO A 87 14.51 14.70 6.99
C PRO A 87 14.52 13.16 6.94
N ILE A 88 13.38 12.54 6.58
CA ILE A 88 13.16 11.10 6.55
C ILE A 88 12.61 10.74 5.18
N LYS A 89 13.17 9.71 4.55
CA LYS A 89 12.61 9.11 3.32
C LYS A 89 11.44 8.21 3.67
N PHE A 90 10.39 8.80 4.22
CA PHE A 90 9.30 8.04 4.80
C PHE A 90 8.57 7.18 3.78
N ASP A 91 8.39 7.63 2.53
CA ASP A 91 7.73 6.82 1.49
C ASP A 91 8.42 5.46 1.23
N GLU A 92 9.75 5.40 1.39
CA GLU A 92 10.49 4.14 1.22
C GLU A 92 10.34 3.23 2.44
N LEU A 93 10.23 3.82 3.63
CA LEU A 93 10.07 3.12 4.89
C LEU A 93 8.63 2.62 5.08
N SER A 94 7.62 3.43 4.75
CA SER A 94 6.20 3.09 4.87
C SER A 94 5.77 1.96 3.93
N ALA A 95 6.49 1.79 2.81
CA ALA A 95 6.31 0.66 1.92
C ALA A 95 6.70 -0.70 2.55
N ILE A 96 7.44 -0.71 3.65
CA ILE A 96 7.80 -1.92 4.39
C ILE A 96 6.63 -2.30 5.28
N ALA A 97 6.06 -3.48 5.02
CA ALA A 97 4.93 -3.99 5.79
C ALA A 97 5.26 -4.01 7.29
N GLY A 98 4.36 -3.47 8.11
CA GLY A 98 4.53 -3.37 9.56
C GLY A 98 5.31 -2.14 10.04
N LEU A 99 5.82 -1.28 9.14
CA LEU A 99 6.48 -0.02 9.46
C LEU A 99 5.57 1.20 9.19
N GLY A 100 4.59 1.42 10.06
CA GLY A 100 3.71 2.59 9.99
C GLY A 100 4.34 3.87 10.58
N PRO A 101 3.65 5.03 10.48
CA PRO A 101 4.16 6.34 10.92
C PRO A 101 4.69 6.36 12.36
N LYS A 102 3.93 5.79 13.30
CA LYS A 102 4.32 5.74 14.72
C LYS A 102 5.63 4.99 14.94
N LYS A 103 5.76 3.83 14.31
CA LYS A 103 6.96 2.99 14.41
C LYS A 103 8.15 3.68 13.73
N ALA A 104 7.95 4.22 12.53
CA ALA A 104 8.99 4.97 11.83
C ALA A 104 9.48 6.18 12.64
N LYS A 105 8.58 6.89 13.33
CA LYS A 105 8.94 7.99 14.23
C LYS A 105 9.84 7.53 15.36
N VAL A 106 9.47 6.45 16.06
CA VAL A 106 10.30 5.89 17.16
C VAL A 106 11.69 5.51 16.65
N LEU A 107 11.80 4.88 15.48
CA LEU A 107 13.10 4.54 14.89
C LEU A 107 13.93 5.77 14.52
N PHE A 108 13.28 6.82 14.00
CA PHE A 108 13.94 8.07 13.71
C PHE A 108 14.45 8.77 14.98
N GLU A 109 13.62 8.89 16.01
CA GLU A 109 13.96 9.58 17.26
C GLU A 109 14.98 8.83 18.11
N LYS A 110 14.90 7.50 18.16
CA LYS A 110 15.74 6.67 19.05
C LYS A 110 17.00 6.15 18.37
N LEU A 111 16.93 5.78 17.11
CA LEU A 111 18.04 5.16 16.36
C LEU A 111 18.52 6.00 15.18
N GLY A 112 17.92 7.17 14.94
CA GLY A 112 18.31 8.04 13.83
C GLY A 112 18.01 7.44 12.45
N VAL A 113 17.07 6.50 12.34
CA VAL A 113 16.74 5.83 11.07
C VAL A 113 16.01 6.81 10.15
N ARG A 114 16.66 7.21 9.05
CA ARG A 114 16.11 8.16 8.07
C ARG A 114 15.72 7.49 6.76
N ASP A 115 16.30 6.34 6.46
CA ASP A 115 16.07 5.60 5.22
C ASP A 115 16.19 4.08 5.43
N VAL A 116 15.97 3.33 4.34
CA VAL A 116 16.04 1.86 4.35
C VAL A 116 17.45 1.36 4.71
N LYS A 117 18.51 2.11 4.35
CA LYS A 117 19.89 1.72 4.65
C LYS A 117 20.16 1.82 6.15
N ASP A 118 19.63 2.85 6.82
CA ASP A 118 19.73 3.00 8.26
C ASP A 118 18.94 1.90 8.98
N LEU A 119 17.73 1.59 8.51
CA LEU A 119 16.90 0.51 9.04
C LEU A 119 17.63 -0.84 8.97
N LYS A 120 18.31 -1.14 7.87
CA LYS A 120 19.15 -2.35 7.72
C LYS A 120 20.24 -2.44 8.77
N ARG A 121 20.95 -1.33 9.02
CA ARG A 121 22.03 -1.31 10.02
C ARG A 121 21.47 -1.57 11.41
N ALA A 122 20.36 -0.93 11.75
CA ALA A 122 19.70 -1.10 13.04
C ALA A 122 19.19 -2.54 13.25
N LEU A 123 18.61 -3.15 12.21
CA LEU A 123 18.20 -4.57 12.21
C LEU A 123 19.39 -5.53 12.34
N ALA A 124 20.50 -5.27 11.64
CA ALA A 124 21.69 -6.13 11.70
C ALA A 124 22.38 -6.13 13.07
N LYS A 125 22.20 -5.05 13.84
CA LYS A 125 22.73 -4.91 15.20
C LYS A 125 21.74 -5.35 16.28
N HIS A 126 20.54 -5.78 15.89
CA HIS A 126 19.45 -6.06 16.82
C HIS A 126 19.15 -4.87 17.75
N GLU A 127 19.21 -3.63 17.25
CA GLU A 127 18.93 -2.44 18.07
C GLU A 127 17.42 -2.19 18.25
N LEU A 128 16.57 -2.83 17.42
CA LEU A 128 15.13 -2.55 17.41
C LEU A 128 14.41 -3.24 18.57
N HIS A 129 14.74 -4.47 18.92
CA HIS A 129 14.00 -5.22 19.95
C HIS A 129 14.06 -4.58 21.36
N ALA A 130 14.99 -3.66 21.58
CA ALA A 130 15.15 -2.90 22.83
C ALA A 130 14.21 -1.67 22.90
N LEU A 131 13.53 -1.32 21.81
CA LEU A 131 12.64 -0.17 21.75
C LEU A 131 11.20 -0.54 22.11
N GLU A 132 10.52 0.39 22.78
CA GLU A 132 9.09 0.25 23.06
C GLU A 132 8.29 0.06 21.76
N GLY A 133 7.45 -0.98 21.71
CA GLY A 133 6.65 -1.34 20.53
C GLY A 133 7.39 -2.16 19.47
N PHE A 134 8.66 -2.49 19.69
CA PHE A 134 9.47 -3.38 18.86
C PHE A 134 10.00 -4.50 19.74
N GLY A 135 9.22 -5.57 19.94
CA GLY A 135 9.76 -6.79 20.53
C GLY A 135 10.51 -7.63 19.49
N GLN A 136 11.16 -8.71 19.93
CA GLN A 136 11.90 -9.65 19.07
C GLN A 136 11.10 -10.09 17.83
N LYS A 137 9.85 -10.53 18.03
CA LYS A 137 8.96 -10.93 16.92
C LYS A 137 8.65 -9.79 15.95
N SER A 138 8.56 -8.54 16.44
CA SER A 138 8.35 -7.38 15.56
C SER A 138 9.60 -7.10 14.73
N GLU A 139 10.79 -7.29 15.29
CA GLU A 139 12.05 -7.12 14.58
C GLU A 139 12.21 -8.19 13.48
N GLU A 140 11.94 -9.46 13.81
CA GLU A 140 11.95 -10.57 12.85
C GLU A 140 10.97 -10.33 11.70
N ASN A 141 9.74 -9.91 12.02
CA ASN A 141 8.73 -9.57 11.01
C ASN A 141 9.18 -8.40 10.12
N LEU A 142 9.80 -7.37 10.68
CA LEU A 142 10.33 -6.23 9.91
C LEU A 142 11.50 -6.64 9.02
N SER A 143 12.39 -7.51 9.51
CA SER A 143 13.50 -8.05 8.73
C SER A 143 12.98 -8.87 7.53
N LEU A 144 11.97 -9.71 7.75
CA LEU A 144 11.31 -10.46 6.69
C LEU A 144 10.61 -9.54 5.68
N ALA A 145 9.83 -8.56 6.17
CA ALA A 145 9.12 -7.60 5.33
C ALA A 145 10.10 -6.76 4.48
N LEU A 146 11.23 -6.37 5.05
CA LEU A 146 12.29 -5.68 4.32
C LEU A 146 12.86 -6.55 3.20
N LYS A 147 13.23 -7.80 3.49
CA LYS A 147 13.71 -8.74 2.45
C LYS A 147 12.70 -8.91 1.32
N GLN A 148 11.42 -9.04 1.66
CA GLN A 148 10.34 -9.14 0.67
C GLN A 148 10.19 -7.86 -0.16
N ALA A 149 10.26 -6.69 0.46
CA ALA A 149 10.19 -5.40 -0.24
C ALA A 149 11.37 -5.22 -1.22
N GLU A 150 12.56 -5.71 -0.86
CA GLU A 150 13.73 -5.68 -1.72
C GLU A 150 13.62 -6.66 -2.88
N ALA A 151 13.16 -7.88 -2.61
CA ALA A 151 12.86 -8.86 -3.65
C ALA A 151 11.88 -8.27 -4.66
N ARG A 152 10.77 -7.67 -4.21
CA ARG A 152 9.78 -7.04 -5.12
C ARG A 152 10.36 -5.92 -6.00
N LYS A 153 11.35 -5.16 -5.53
CA LYS A 153 12.01 -4.12 -6.34
C LYS A 153 12.92 -4.67 -7.44
N THR A 154 13.36 -5.92 -7.32
CA THR A 154 14.38 -6.53 -8.19
C THR A 154 13.94 -7.81 -8.89
N SER A 155 12.88 -8.47 -8.46
CA SER A 155 12.55 -9.82 -8.90
C SER A 155 11.53 -9.81 -10.03
N ARG A 156 12.00 -9.51 -11.23
CA ARG A 156 11.38 -10.16 -12.39
C ARG A 156 11.97 -11.56 -12.48
N VAL A 157 11.16 -12.59 -12.31
CA VAL A 157 11.58 -13.99 -12.43
C VAL A 157 11.27 -14.48 -13.84
N PRO A 158 12.13 -15.28 -14.48
CA PRO A 158 11.77 -15.91 -15.75
C PRO A 158 10.51 -16.76 -15.58
N LEU A 159 9.57 -16.62 -16.52
CA LEU A 159 8.27 -17.28 -16.44
C LEU A 159 8.39 -18.79 -16.19
N GLY A 160 9.34 -19.44 -16.86
CA GLY A 160 9.57 -20.87 -16.71
C GLY A 160 9.86 -21.34 -15.28
N PHE A 161 10.44 -20.49 -14.42
CA PHE A 161 10.68 -20.84 -13.01
C PHE A 161 9.44 -20.68 -12.14
N ALA A 162 8.48 -19.84 -12.54
CA ALA A 162 7.31 -19.50 -11.74
C ALA A 162 6.05 -20.29 -12.15
N LEU A 163 6.03 -20.93 -13.32
CA LEU A 163 4.84 -21.64 -13.82
C LEU A 163 4.33 -22.70 -12.84
N ALA A 164 5.22 -23.51 -12.25
CA ALA A 164 4.83 -24.52 -11.27
C ALA A 164 4.19 -23.91 -10.02
N ASP A 165 4.74 -22.80 -9.53
CA ASP A 165 4.18 -22.08 -8.38
C ASP A 165 2.81 -21.47 -8.72
N VAL A 166 2.64 -20.92 -9.92
CA VAL A 166 1.35 -20.38 -10.41
C VAL A 166 0.29 -21.47 -10.43
N GLU A 167 0.60 -22.63 -11.02
CA GLU A 167 -0.31 -23.78 -11.09
C GLU A 167 -0.66 -24.30 -9.69
N GLN A 168 0.32 -24.34 -8.77
CA GLN A 168 0.10 -24.76 -7.40
C GLN A 168 -0.84 -23.82 -6.64
N VAL A 169 -0.73 -22.50 -6.84
CA VAL A 169 -1.64 -21.51 -6.23
C VAL A 169 -3.07 -21.70 -6.75
N ILE A 170 -3.26 -21.85 -8.06
CA ILE A 170 -4.59 -22.11 -8.67
C ILE A 170 -5.19 -23.39 -8.08
N SER A 171 -4.43 -24.49 -8.09
CA SER A 171 -4.90 -25.78 -7.57
C SER A 171 -5.29 -25.69 -6.09
N SER A 172 -4.55 -24.90 -5.30
CA SER A 172 -4.84 -24.70 -3.88
C SER A 172 -6.15 -23.93 -3.66
N LEU A 173 -6.41 -22.91 -4.48
CA LEU A 173 -7.66 -22.13 -4.44
C LEU A 173 -8.87 -22.97 -4.86
N GLU A 174 -8.73 -23.78 -5.92
CA GLU A 174 -9.76 -24.71 -6.36
C GLU A 174 -10.08 -25.75 -5.28
N LYS A 175 -9.06 -26.31 -4.62
CA LYS A 175 -9.27 -27.27 -3.52
C LYS A 175 -9.95 -26.64 -2.31
N ALA A 176 -9.54 -25.43 -1.91
CA ALA A 176 -10.09 -24.77 -0.73
C ALA A 176 -11.52 -24.23 -0.95
N CYS A 177 -11.78 -23.71 -2.15
CA CYS A 177 -12.98 -22.91 -2.43
C CYS A 177 -13.71 -23.28 -3.71
N GLY A 178 -13.45 -24.45 -4.32
CA GLY A 178 -14.02 -24.83 -5.63
C GLY A 178 -15.54 -24.73 -5.71
N SER A 179 -16.27 -25.03 -4.63
CA SER A 179 -17.74 -24.86 -4.58
C SER A 179 -18.23 -23.40 -4.69
N ALA A 180 -17.37 -22.42 -4.42
CA ALA A 180 -17.66 -21.01 -4.57
C ALA A 180 -17.08 -20.41 -5.86
N ILE A 181 -16.18 -21.11 -6.54
CA ILE A 181 -15.50 -20.63 -7.76
C ILE A 181 -16.32 -21.09 -8.97
N GLN A 182 -16.73 -20.14 -9.81
CA GLN A 182 -17.34 -20.44 -11.12
C GLN A 182 -16.26 -20.58 -12.19
N GLU A 183 -15.26 -19.70 -12.16
CA GLU A 183 -14.13 -19.70 -13.07
C GLU A 183 -12.90 -19.10 -12.39
N ILE A 184 -11.72 -19.62 -12.70
CA ILE A 184 -10.43 -19.11 -12.25
C ILE A 184 -9.47 -19.04 -13.44
N GLN A 185 -8.81 -17.91 -13.62
CA GLN A 185 -7.88 -17.69 -14.71
C GLN A 185 -6.66 -16.91 -14.24
N VAL A 186 -5.50 -17.25 -14.79
CA VAL A 186 -4.31 -16.40 -14.67
C VAL A 186 -4.50 -15.15 -15.53
N ALA A 187 -4.14 -14.00 -14.99
CA ALA A 187 -4.19 -12.72 -15.66
C ALA A 187 -2.77 -12.13 -15.83
N GLY A 188 -2.70 -10.83 -16.11
CA GLY A 188 -1.45 -10.10 -15.98
C GLY A 188 -0.34 -10.50 -16.96
N SER A 189 0.89 -10.39 -16.49
CA SER A 189 2.09 -10.68 -17.30
C SER A 189 2.29 -12.17 -17.58
N THR A 190 1.87 -13.02 -16.66
CA THR A 190 1.87 -14.48 -16.79
C THR A 190 0.96 -14.93 -17.93
N ARG A 191 -0.29 -14.46 -18.00
CA ARG A 191 -1.23 -14.76 -19.11
C ARG A 191 -0.69 -14.34 -20.48
N ARG A 192 0.07 -13.25 -20.54
CA ARG A 192 0.66 -12.73 -21.78
C ARG A 192 1.99 -13.37 -22.14
N MET A 193 2.42 -14.41 -21.41
CA MET A 193 3.67 -15.13 -21.65
C MET A 193 4.89 -14.21 -21.72
N LYS A 194 4.96 -13.17 -20.87
CA LYS A 194 6.16 -12.33 -20.81
C LYS A 194 7.34 -13.18 -20.32
N GLU A 195 8.50 -13.01 -20.96
CA GLU A 195 9.72 -13.79 -20.66
C GLU A 195 10.08 -13.79 -19.18
N THR A 196 9.85 -12.65 -18.52
CA THR A 196 9.92 -12.53 -17.07
C THR A 196 8.60 -12.00 -16.53
N ILE A 197 8.26 -12.33 -15.30
CA ILE A 197 7.06 -11.87 -14.58
C ILE A 197 7.45 -11.27 -13.23
N GLY A 198 6.62 -10.37 -12.69
CA GLY A 198 6.81 -9.80 -11.35
C GLY A 198 5.94 -10.54 -10.35
N ASP A 199 4.78 -9.96 -10.07
CA ASP A 199 3.67 -10.59 -9.36
C ASP A 199 2.85 -11.53 -10.26
N ILE A 200 2.04 -12.38 -9.62
CA ILE A 200 1.08 -13.28 -10.25
C ILE A 200 -0.32 -12.69 -10.04
N ASP A 201 -0.99 -12.35 -11.15
CA ASP A 201 -2.37 -11.89 -11.15
C ASP A 201 -3.32 -13.08 -11.40
N ILE A 202 -4.33 -13.26 -10.55
CA ILE A 202 -5.37 -14.29 -10.71
C ILE A 202 -6.75 -13.61 -10.66
N LEU A 203 -7.61 -13.94 -11.63
CA LEU A 203 -8.99 -13.49 -11.69
C LEU A 203 -9.92 -14.65 -11.35
N VAL A 204 -10.88 -14.41 -10.46
CA VAL A 204 -11.87 -15.41 -10.04
C VAL A 204 -13.28 -14.87 -10.24
N SER A 205 -14.14 -15.62 -10.93
CA SER A 205 -15.59 -15.40 -10.94
C SER A 205 -16.24 -16.19 -9.80
N THR A 206 -17.02 -15.53 -8.95
CA THR A 206 -17.63 -16.15 -7.76
C THR A 206 -18.87 -15.39 -7.30
N ASN A 207 -19.84 -16.13 -6.75
CA ASN A 207 -20.98 -15.55 -6.03
C ASN A 207 -20.68 -15.34 -4.53
N ASN A 208 -19.47 -15.68 -4.04
CA ASN A 208 -19.08 -15.55 -2.64
C ASN A 208 -17.62 -15.07 -2.51
N ALA A 209 -17.42 -13.78 -2.80
CA ALA A 209 -16.11 -13.14 -2.76
C ALA A 209 -15.42 -13.26 -1.39
N ALA A 210 -16.17 -13.11 -0.28
CA ALA A 210 -15.61 -13.18 1.07
C ALA A 210 -14.91 -14.51 1.36
N ARG A 211 -15.48 -15.64 0.90
CA ARG A 211 -14.88 -16.97 1.07
C ARG A 211 -13.57 -17.10 0.27
N VAL A 212 -13.57 -16.64 -0.98
CA VAL A 212 -12.39 -16.71 -1.86
C VAL A 212 -11.28 -15.80 -1.33
N THR A 213 -11.57 -14.56 -0.95
CA THR A 213 -10.58 -13.63 -0.38
C THR A 213 -9.96 -14.17 0.90
N LYS A 214 -10.73 -14.87 1.74
CA LYS A 214 -10.20 -15.48 2.97
C LYS A 214 -9.23 -16.63 2.69
N ALA A 215 -9.39 -17.37 1.59
CA ALA A 215 -8.47 -18.44 1.21
C ALA A 215 -7.13 -17.92 0.66
N PHE A 216 -7.06 -16.63 0.30
CA PHE A 216 -5.82 -15.95 -0.12
C PHE A 216 -5.00 -15.37 1.04
N ALA A 217 -5.60 -15.20 2.23
CA ALA A 217 -4.98 -14.54 3.40
C ALA A 217 -4.25 -15.53 4.31
#